data_AF-A0A2S2P9Z0-F1
#
_entry.id   AF-A0A2S2P9Z0-F1
#
_cell.length_a   1.000
_cell.length_b   1.000
_cell.length_c   1.000
_cell.angle_alpha   90.00
_cell.angle_beta   90.00
_cell.angle_gamma   90.00
#
_symmetry.space_group_name_H-M   'P 1'
#
loop_
_entity.id
_entity.type
_entity.pdbx_description
1 polymer ?
#
loop_
_entity_poly.entity_id
_entity_poly.type
_entity_poly.pdbx_seq_one_letter_code
_entity_poly.pdbx_strand_id
1 'polypeptide(L)'
;MVILRFVQFILNLLSEVPVVEEYNEADFIIPEDDELAIWEENYNLEEVDEVPYAPVPENIVENLPRRNEEETCVVCRDGPRTHALIPCGHRVLCADCIWQLERQCCPLCNSNFTA
;
A
#
# COMPACT_ATOMS: atom_id res chain seq x y z
N MET A 1 -5.12 30.31 -34.69
CA MET A 1 -5.26 30.87 -33.32
C MET A 1 -5.56 29.81 -32.25
N VAL A 2 -6.18 28.66 -32.58
CA VAL A 2 -6.51 27.60 -31.59
C VAL A 2 -5.29 26.80 -31.14
N ILE A 3 -4.37 26.47 -32.08
CA ILE A 3 -3.15 25.70 -31.81
C ILE A 3 -2.21 26.46 -30.86
N LEU A 4 -2.05 27.77 -31.05
CA LEU A 4 -1.23 28.61 -30.17
C LEU A 4 -1.77 28.67 -28.73
N ARG A 5 -3.10 28.65 -28.55
CA ARG A 5 -3.72 28.59 -27.21
C ARG A 5 -3.55 27.22 -26.56
N PHE A 6 -3.53 26.15 -27.35
CA PHE A 6 -3.29 24.79 -26.86
C PHE A 6 -1.84 24.60 -26.41
N VAL A 7 -0.87 25.14 -27.17
CA VAL A 7 0.55 25.15 -26.78
C VAL A 7 0.76 25.98 -25.51
N GLN A 8 0.11 27.14 -25.40
CA GLN A 8 0.17 27.96 -24.19
C GLN A 8 -0.50 27.28 -22.98
N PHE A 9 -1.58 26.51 -23.21
CA PHE A 9 -2.26 25.73 -22.17
C PHE A 9 -1.37 24.59 -21.66
N ILE A 10 -0.69 23.87 -22.57
CA ILE A 10 0.29 22.83 -22.21
C ILE A 10 1.50 23.44 -21.49
N LEU A 11 2.01 24.60 -21.95
CA LEU A 11 3.10 25.32 -21.27
C LEU A 11 2.72 25.79 -19.86
N ASN A 12 1.49 26.27 -19.66
CA ASN A 12 0.98 26.60 -18.33
C ASN A 12 0.77 25.34 -17.47
N LEU A 13 0.27 24.24 -18.04
CA LEU A 13 0.06 22.98 -17.31
C LEU A 13 1.38 22.31 -16.89
N LEU A 14 2.45 22.47 -17.69
CA LEU A 14 3.80 22.04 -17.33
C LEU A 14 4.47 22.97 -16.30
N SER A 15 3.98 24.20 -16.12
CA SER A 15 4.46 25.13 -15.09
C SER A 15 3.84 24.92 -13.71
N GLU A 16 2.74 24.15 -13.65
CA GLU A 16 2.00 23.84 -12.42
C GLU A 16 2.29 22.42 -11.90
N VAL A 17 3.26 21.69 -12.46
CA VAL A 17 3.67 20.39 -11.90
C VAL A 17 4.27 20.67 -10.52
N PRO A 18 3.64 20.22 -9.41
CA PRO A 18 4.20 20.42 -8.09
C PRO A 18 5.56 19.72 -8.06
N VAL A 19 6.57 20.44 -7.57
CA VAL A 19 7.88 19.87 -7.29
C VAL A 19 7.63 18.69 -6.37
N VAL A 20 7.79 17.47 -6.89
CA VAL A 20 7.73 16.26 -6.08
C VAL A 20 8.92 16.40 -5.14
N GLU A 21 8.69 16.59 -3.85
CA GLU A 21 9.77 16.69 -2.87
C GLU A 21 10.66 15.45 -3.05
N GLU A 22 11.88 15.70 -3.50
CA GLU A 22 12.85 14.67 -3.79
C GLU A 22 13.16 13.99 -2.46
N TYR A 23 12.98 12.67 -2.42
CA TYR A 23 13.06 11.86 -1.22
C TYR A 23 14.37 12.14 -0.47
N ASN A 24 14.30 12.94 0.60
CA ASN A 24 15.48 13.34 1.34
C ASN A 24 15.68 12.38 2.50
N GLU A 25 16.68 11.51 2.38
CA GLU A 25 17.02 10.58 3.46
C GLU A 25 17.35 11.31 4.77
N ALA A 26 17.79 12.57 4.71
CA ALA A 26 18.06 13.37 5.89
C ALA A 26 16.80 13.78 6.67
N ASP A 27 15.60 13.69 6.08
CA ASP A 27 14.34 13.92 6.81
C ASP A 27 14.05 12.78 7.80
N PHE A 28 14.73 11.64 7.66
CA PHE A 28 14.66 10.49 8.56
C PHE A 28 15.81 10.44 9.56
N ILE A 29 16.79 11.36 9.47
CA ILE A 29 17.90 11.46 10.41
C ILE A 29 17.45 12.38 11.55
N ILE A 30 16.99 11.78 12.63
CA ILE A 30 16.70 12.51 13.86
C ILE A 30 18.05 12.73 14.58
N PRO A 31 18.43 13.97 14.92
CA PRO A 31 19.62 14.20 15.74
C PRO A 31 19.51 13.44 17.06
N GLU A 32 20.62 12.86 17.55
CA GLU A 32 20.66 12.07 18.78
C GLU A 32 20.06 12.82 20.00
N ASP A 33 20.22 14.15 20.04
CA ASP A 33 19.66 15.03 21.07
C ASP A 33 18.12 15.15 20.98
N ASP A 34 17.54 15.10 19.78
CA ASP A 34 16.09 15.14 19.55
C ASP A 34 15.45 13.75 19.74
N GLU A 35 16.18 12.66 19.46
CA GLU A 35 15.76 11.30 19.79
C GLU A 35 15.59 11.13 21.30
N LEU A 36 16.55 11.63 22.08
CA LEU A 36 16.49 11.62 23.54
C LEU A 36 15.33 12.46 24.06
N ALA A 37 15.04 13.63 23.47
CA ALA A 37 13.90 14.45 23.86
C ALA A 37 12.55 13.77 23.58
N ILE A 38 12.37 13.13 22.42
CA ILE A 38 11.15 12.38 22.09
C ILE A 38 10.98 11.18 23.03
N TRP A 39 12.08 10.49 23.35
CA TRP A 39 12.07 9.42 24.34
C TRP A 39 11.75 9.94 25.73
N GLU A 40 12.36 11.04 26.18
CA GLU A 40 12.10 11.65 27.49
C GLU A 40 10.67 12.18 27.60
N GLU A 41 10.10 12.77 26.54
CA GLU A 41 8.69 13.20 26.50
C GLU A 41 7.72 12.00 26.52
N ASN A 42 8.03 10.90 25.83
CA ASN A 42 7.19 9.69 25.82
C ASN A 42 7.34 8.82 27.09
N TYR A 43 8.51 8.82 27.73
CA TYR A 43 8.78 8.03 28.93
C TYR A 43 8.52 8.79 30.24
N ASN A 44 8.47 10.14 30.22
CA ASN A 44 8.07 10.94 31.39
C ASN A 44 6.55 11.19 31.48
N LEU A 45 5.72 10.49 30.69
CA LEU A 45 4.35 10.23 31.14
C LEU A 45 4.45 9.22 32.30
N GLU A 46 4.23 9.70 33.53
CA GLU A 46 4.11 8.85 34.74
C GLU A 46 2.98 7.80 34.65
N GLU A 47 2.21 7.79 33.56
CA GLU A 47 1.35 6.69 33.15
C GLU A 47 1.90 6.11 31.85
N VAL A 48 2.95 5.29 31.95
CA VAL A 48 3.11 4.21 30.97
C VAL A 48 1.85 3.39 31.13
N ASP A 49 0.88 3.56 30.24
CA ASP A 49 -0.29 2.70 30.18
C ASP A 49 0.26 1.26 30.17
N GLU A 50 0.15 0.56 31.31
CA GLU A 50 0.51 -0.83 31.42
C GLU A 50 -0.38 -1.56 30.43
N VAL A 51 0.12 -1.79 29.21
CA VAL A 51 -0.67 -2.45 28.18
C VAL A 51 -1.03 -3.81 28.76
N PRO A 52 -2.32 -4.05 29.08
CA PRO A 52 -2.69 -5.24 29.82
C PRO A 52 -2.29 -6.46 28.99
N TYR A 53 -1.63 -7.43 29.62
CA TYR A 53 -1.38 -8.69 28.96
C TYR A 53 -2.73 -9.33 28.58
N ALA A 54 -3.04 -9.35 27.29
CA ALA A 54 -4.18 -10.04 26.73
C ALA A 54 -3.73 -11.45 26.31
N PRO A 55 -3.96 -12.51 27.12
CA PRO A 55 -3.58 -13.86 26.73
C PRO A 55 -4.30 -14.24 25.44
N VAL A 56 -3.53 -14.70 24.46
CA VAL A 56 -4.10 -15.31 23.26
C VAL A 56 -4.67 -16.67 23.67
N PRO A 57 -5.97 -16.95 23.44
CA PRO A 57 -6.53 -18.26 23.73
C PRO A 57 -5.75 -19.38 23.04
N GLU A 58 -5.49 -20.50 23.70
CA GLU A 58 -4.74 -21.62 23.10
C GLU A 58 -5.41 -22.15 21.80
N ASN A 59 -6.74 -21.99 21.69
CA ASN A 59 -7.54 -22.51 20.58
C ASN A 59 -7.93 -21.45 19.54
N ILE A 60 -7.16 -20.36 19.36
CA ILE A 60 -7.53 -19.35 18.35
C ILE A 60 -7.63 -19.92 16.93
N VAL A 61 -6.80 -20.91 16.59
CA VAL A 61 -6.76 -21.50 15.23
C VAL A 61 -8.02 -22.30 14.95
N GLU A 62 -8.62 -22.92 15.96
CA GLU A 62 -9.87 -23.68 15.84
C GLU A 62 -11.09 -22.78 15.71
N ASN A 63 -11.06 -21.61 16.35
CA ASN A 63 -12.16 -20.65 16.35
C ASN A 63 -12.06 -19.62 15.20
N LEU A 64 -10.92 -19.55 14.51
CA LEU A 64 -10.77 -18.69 13.34
C LEU A 64 -11.52 -19.33 12.16
N PRO A 65 -12.40 -18.58 11.46
CA PRO A 65 -13.00 -19.09 10.23
C PRO A 65 -11.89 -19.43 9.25
N ARG A 66 -11.84 -20.69 8.79
CA ARG A 66 -10.90 -21.11 7.74
C ARG A 66 -11.26 -20.37 6.45
N ARG A 67 -10.56 -19.26 6.16
CA ARG A 67 -10.61 -18.66 4.82
C ARG A 67 -9.85 -19.57 3.86
N ASN A 68 -10.43 -19.82 2.70
CA ASN A 68 -9.75 -20.56 1.65
C ASN A 68 -8.72 -19.63 0.98
N GLU A 69 -7.56 -19.44 1.62
CA GLU A 69 -6.52 -18.53 1.15
C GLU A 69 -6.07 -18.83 -0.29
N GLU A 70 -6.13 -20.10 -0.69
CA GLU A 70 -5.78 -20.57 -2.04
C GLU A 70 -6.80 -20.18 -3.10
N GLU A 71 -8.06 -19.91 -2.72
CA GLU A 71 -9.12 -19.50 -3.64
C GLU A 71 -9.54 -18.04 -3.49
N THR A 72 -9.01 -17.33 -2.49
CA THR A 72 -9.39 -15.94 -2.21
C THR A 72 -8.45 -14.94 -2.88
N CYS A 73 -8.97 -13.85 -3.45
CA CYS A 73 -8.18 -12.83 -4.12
C CYS A 73 -7.07 -12.27 -3.23
N VAL A 74 -5.86 -12.16 -3.76
CA VAL A 74 -4.69 -11.69 -2.99
C VAL A 74 -4.73 -10.19 -2.68
N VAL A 75 -5.54 -9.42 -3.41
CA VAL A 75 -5.66 -7.97 -3.25
C VAL A 75 -6.70 -7.61 -2.19
N CYS A 76 -7.98 -7.98 -2.39
CA CYS A 76 -9.03 -7.62 -1.44
C CYS A 76 -9.21 -8.63 -0.29
N ARG A 77 -8.64 -9.85 -0.40
CA ARG A 77 -8.82 -10.96 0.55
C ARG A 77 -10.28 -11.33 0.82
N ASP A 78 -11.18 -11.01 -0.09
CA ASP A 78 -12.62 -11.23 0.06
C ASP A 78 -13.23 -12.03 -1.10
N GLY A 79 -13.14 -11.50 -2.33
CA GLY A 79 -13.72 -12.15 -3.51
C GLY A 79 -12.96 -13.41 -3.98
N PRO A 80 -13.63 -14.36 -4.65
CA PRO A 80 -12.99 -15.55 -5.19
C PRO A 80 -12.07 -15.22 -6.37
N ARG A 81 -10.98 -15.98 -6.52
CA ARG A 81 -10.07 -15.89 -7.67
C ARG A 81 -10.79 -16.39 -8.93
N THR A 82 -11.06 -15.52 -9.89
CA THR A 82 -11.85 -15.84 -11.09
C THR A 82 -11.08 -15.70 -12.40
N HIS A 83 -10.01 -14.91 -12.42
CA HIS A 83 -9.26 -14.58 -13.65
C HIS A 83 -7.83 -15.11 -13.59
N ALA A 84 -7.37 -15.70 -14.67
CA ALA A 84 -5.96 -16.05 -14.89
C ALA A 84 -5.29 -14.96 -15.72
N LEU A 85 -4.10 -14.53 -15.30
CA LEU A 85 -3.35 -13.46 -15.95
C LEU A 85 -2.45 -14.04 -17.03
N ILE A 86 -2.67 -13.66 -18.29
CA ILE A 86 -1.91 -14.18 -19.44
C ILE A 86 -0.84 -13.15 -19.84
N PRO A 87 0.44 -13.55 -20.01
CA PRO A 87 0.91 -14.90 -20.28
C PRO A 87 1.41 -15.71 -19.07
N CYS A 88 1.52 -15.13 -17.87
CA CYS A 88 2.16 -15.82 -16.74
C CYS A 88 1.33 -16.98 -16.16
N GLY A 89 0.02 -17.01 -16.41
CA GLY A 89 -0.90 -18.07 -15.97
C GLY A 89 -1.38 -17.96 -14.53
N HIS A 90 -0.92 -16.97 -13.76
CA HIS A 90 -1.29 -16.83 -12.34
C HIS A 90 -2.76 -16.44 -12.18
N ARG A 91 -3.53 -17.26 -11.45
CA ARG A 91 -4.94 -17.00 -11.11
C ARG A 91 -5.02 -16.48 -9.67
N VAL A 92 -4.96 -15.16 -9.49
CA VAL A 92 -4.86 -14.52 -8.16
C VAL A 92 -5.85 -13.39 -7.88
N LEU A 93 -6.65 -13.01 -8.87
CA LEU A 93 -7.54 -11.85 -8.79
C LEU A 93 -9.02 -12.25 -8.90
N CYS A 94 -9.86 -11.53 -8.16
CA CYS A 94 -11.31 -11.55 -8.36
C CYS A 94 -11.71 -10.64 -9.53
N ALA A 95 -13.01 -10.63 -9.85
CA ALA A 95 -13.57 -9.85 -10.95
C ALA A 95 -13.50 -8.34 -10.74
N ASP A 96 -13.49 -7.86 -9.50
CA ASP A 96 -13.47 -6.42 -9.22
C ASP A 96 -12.03 -5.89 -9.23
N CYS A 97 -11.10 -6.61 -8.60
CA CYS A 97 -9.71 -6.16 -8.48
C CYS A 97 -8.95 -6.17 -9.81
N ILE A 98 -9.33 -7.01 -10.79
CA ILE A 98 -8.66 -7.03 -12.10
C ILE A 98 -8.75 -5.67 -12.82
N TRP A 99 -9.88 -4.96 -12.67
CA TRP A 99 -10.12 -3.67 -13.32
C TRP A 99 -9.58 -2.47 -12.52
N GLN A 100 -9.26 -2.67 -11.24
CA GLN A 100 -8.72 -1.63 -10.36
C GLN A 100 -7.19 -1.55 -10.40
N LEU A 101 -6.52 -2.51 -11.06
CA LEU A 101 -5.08 -2.49 -11.24
C LEU A 101 -4.67 -1.37 -12.20
N GLU A 102 -4.08 -0.32 -11.66
CA GLU A 102 -3.52 0.79 -12.44
C GLU A 102 -2.42 0.32 -13.41
N ARG A 103 -1.61 -0.64 -12.94
CA ARG A 103 -0.56 -1.29 -13.72
C ARG A 103 -1.07 -2.67 -14.12
N GLN A 104 -1.11 -2.95 -15.43
CA GLN A 104 -1.52 -4.25 -15.98
C GLN A 104 -0.42 -5.31 -15.75
N CYS A 105 0.00 -5.51 -14.50
CA CYS A 105 1.07 -6.42 -14.07
C CYS A 105 0.56 -7.42 -13.04
N CYS A 106 0.99 -8.67 -13.14
CA CYS A 106 0.63 -9.73 -12.21
C CYS A 106 1.17 -9.43 -10.80
N PRO A 107 0.34 -9.43 -9.73
CA PRO A 107 0.81 -9.19 -8.37
C PRO A 107 1.79 -10.23 -7.82
N LEU A 108 1.85 -11.43 -8.41
CA LEU A 108 2.78 -12.48 -7.96
C LEU A 108 4.15 -12.41 -8.62
N CYS A 109 4.20 -12.16 -9.93
CA CYS A 109 5.43 -12.26 -10.72
C CYS A 109 5.80 -10.98 -11.47
N ASN A 110 5.02 -9.92 -11.28
CA ASN A 110 5.19 -8.60 -11.89
C ASN A 110 5.23 -8.57 -13.43
N SER A 111 4.83 -9.67 -14.09
CA SER A 111 4.76 -9.74 -15.55
C SER A 111 3.55 -9.01 -16.08
N ASN A 112 3.72 -8.26 -17.18
CA ASN A 112 2.61 -7.62 -17.87
C ASN A 112 1.56 -8.65 -18.31
N PHE A 113 0.29 -8.33 -18.20
CA PHE A 113 -0.81 -9.14 -18.70
C PHE A 113 -1.82 -8.29 -19.46
N THR A 114 -2.58 -8.93 -20.34
CA THR A 114 -3.78 -8.33 -20.94
C THR A 114 -4.99 -8.98 -20.30
N ALA A 115 -5.84 -8.17 -19.64
CA ALA A 115 -7.05 -8.61 -18.96
C ALA A 115 -8.12 -9.10 -19.95
#